data_AF-A0A0F9TV64-F1
#
_entry.id   AF-A0A0F9TV64-F1
#
_cell.length_a   1.000
_cell.length_b   1.000
_cell.length_c   1.000
_cell.angle_alpha   90.00
_cell.angle_beta   90.00
_cell.angle_gamma   90.00
#
_symmetry.space_group_name_H-M   'P 1'
#
loop_
_entity.id
_entity.type
_entity.pdbx_description
1 polymer ?
#
loop_
_entity_poly.entity_id
_entity_poly.type
_entity_poly.pdbx_seq_one_letter_code
_entity_poly.pdbx_strand_id
1 'polypeptide(L)'
;MQCAYILLYNPQNNPLQSEIDSIDEASEKLDSRLELFLDPPSPISPESMFWAHSSNLQAWNELGYDSRILHSNLSFPLLKKLVDVGDPKAKKVFNEEIAKRILDRYPPVTIYLLKEGYLDYLSESEIEYLFHKLSEQIMIPDSELLDEKFANTLLEIGTSFLEKDLYAGHLAIDLYNRLRNLLNK
;
A
#
# COMPACT_ATOMS: atom_id res chain seq x y z
N MET A 1 2.40 -7.04 -19.13
CA MET A 1 3.82 -6.71 -18.90
C MET A 1 3.86 -5.46 -18.02
N GLN A 2 4.29 -5.56 -16.76
CA GLN A 2 4.25 -4.47 -15.77
C GLN A 2 5.46 -3.51 -15.84
N CYS A 3 6.31 -3.68 -16.86
CA CYS A 3 7.50 -2.86 -17.12
C CYS A 3 7.52 -2.36 -18.57
N ALA A 4 6.38 -2.29 -19.24
CA ALA A 4 6.32 -1.90 -20.65
C ALA A 4 6.63 -0.40 -20.89
N TYR A 5 6.62 0.40 -19.83
CA TYR A 5 6.78 1.85 -19.90
C TYR A 5 7.86 2.34 -18.95
N ILE A 6 8.73 3.20 -19.46
CA ILE A 6 9.58 4.07 -18.65
C ILE A 6 8.77 5.33 -18.39
N LEU A 7 8.17 5.42 -17.20
CA LEU A 7 7.25 6.51 -16.83
C LEU A 7 7.95 7.88 -16.77
N LEU A 8 9.23 7.90 -16.39
CA LEU A 8 10.03 9.11 -16.27
C LEU A 8 11.23 9.02 -17.23
N TYR A 9 11.12 9.71 -18.36
CA TYR A 9 12.23 9.88 -19.32
C TYR A 9 12.71 11.33 -19.28
N ASN A 10 13.98 11.52 -18.94
CA ASN A 10 14.64 12.83 -18.86
C ASN A 10 13.91 13.85 -17.96
N PRO A 11 13.67 13.54 -16.67
CA PRO A 11 12.82 14.33 -15.77
C PRO A 11 13.28 15.79 -15.57
N GLN A 12 14.58 16.05 -15.71
CA GLN A 12 15.15 17.39 -15.58
C GLN A 12 14.64 18.38 -16.65
N ASN A 13 14.10 17.86 -17.76
CA ASN A 13 13.61 18.68 -18.87
C ASN A 13 12.08 18.74 -18.94
N ASN A 14 11.37 18.21 -17.95
CA ASN A 14 9.91 18.24 -17.91
C ASN A 14 9.39 18.72 -16.55
N PRO A 15 8.94 19.99 -16.43
CA PRO A 15 8.45 20.55 -15.18
C PRO A 15 7.17 19.87 -14.65
N LEU A 16 6.47 19.07 -15.47
CA LEU A 16 5.35 18.24 -14.99
C LEU A 16 5.81 17.01 -14.21
N GLN A 17 7.08 16.61 -14.33
CA GLN A 17 7.66 15.47 -13.61
C GLN A 17 8.27 15.88 -12.25
N SER A 18 8.44 17.18 -11.96
CA SER A 18 8.97 17.66 -10.68
C SER A 18 7.95 17.66 -9.53
N GLU A 19 6.67 17.43 -9.81
CA GLU A 19 5.57 17.41 -8.83
C GLU A 19 5.05 15.99 -8.55
N ILE A 20 5.83 14.97 -8.86
CA ILE A 20 5.46 13.55 -8.70
C ILE A 20 6.20 13.00 -7.47
N ASP A 21 5.44 12.55 -6.47
CA ASP A 21 5.99 12.00 -5.22
C ASP A 21 6.22 10.49 -5.28
N SER A 22 5.54 9.76 -6.17
CA SER A 22 5.69 8.31 -6.32
C SER A 22 5.47 7.82 -7.76
N ILE A 23 6.02 6.65 -8.08
CA ILE A 23 5.77 6.00 -9.37
C ILE A 23 4.30 5.61 -9.58
N ASP A 24 3.58 5.25 -8.51
CA ASP A 24 2.14 4.96 -8.59
C ASP A 24 1.36 6.22 -9.03
N GLU A 25 1.64 7.36 -8.40
CA GLU A 25 1.06 8.66 -8.78
C GLU A 25 1.47 9.07 -10.21
N ALA A 26 2.73 8.82 -10.58
CA ALA A 26 3.21 9.04 -11.94
C ALA A 26 2.36 8.23 -12.93
N SER A 27 2.13 6.95 -12.64
CA SER A 27 1.35 6.06 -13.49
C SER A 27 -0.07 6.61 -13.67
N GLU A 28 -0.77 6.99 -12.61
CA GLU A 28 -2.13 7.53 -12.73
C GLU A 28 -2.20 8.84 -13.57
N LYS A 29 -1.27 9.76 -13.32
CA LYS A 29 -1.20 11.06 -14.00
C LYS A 29 -0.71 10.98 -15.45
N LEU A 30 0.15 10.01 -15.76
CA LEU A 30 0.76 9.84 -17.08
C LEU A 30 0.01 8.83 -17.96
N ASP A 31 -0.66 7.82 -17.41
CA ASP A 31 -1.44 6.84 -18.20
C ASP A 31 -2.58 7.54 -18.94
N SER A 32 -3.28 8.45 -18.26
CA SER A 32 -4.29 9.34 -18.86
C SER A 32 -3.74 10.33 -19.91
N ARG A 33 -2.41 10.56 -19.94
CA ARG A 33 -1.73 11.38 -20.97
C ARG A 33 -1.11 10.53 -22.08
N LEU A 34 -0.67 9.30 -21.78
CA LEU A 34 -0.13 8.35 -22.74
C LEU A 34 -1.20 7.91 -23.74
N GLU A 35 -2.47 7.83 -23.34
CA GLU A 35 -3.60 7.66 -24.26
C GLU A 35 -3.77 8.82 -25.27
N LEU A 36 -3.31 10.04 -24.93
CA LEU A 36 -3.36 11.21 -25.82
C LEU A 36 -2.15 11.30 -26.77
N PHE A 37 -1.05 10.61 -26.47
CA PHE A 37 0.17 10.58 -27.27
C PHE A 37 0.32 9.24 -27.99
N LEU A 38 -0.61 8.93 -28.90
CA LEU A 38 -0.55 7.75 -29.78
C LEU A 38 0.59 7.76 -30.82
N ASP A 39 1.63 8.56 -30.62
CA ASP A 39 2.90 8.41 -31.32
C ASP A 39 4.03 8.31 -30.28
N PRO A 40 4.50 7.09 -29.93
CA PRO A 40 5.59 6.94 -28.98
C PRO A 40 6.85 7.61 -29.54
N PRO A 41 7.58 8.41 -28.73
CA PRO A 41 8.80 9.08 -29.16
C PRO A 41 9.92 8.07 -29.39
N SER A 42 9.97 7.48 -30.59
CA SER A 42 10.89 6.39 -30.99
C SER A 42 10.85 5.13 -30.09
N PRO A 43 10.93 3.92 -30.66
CA PRO A 43 11.05 2.71 -29.87
C PRO A 43 12.35 2.74 -29.05
N ILE A 44 12.22 2.65 -27.72
CA ILE A 44 13.36 2.52 -26.79
C ILE A 44 14.04 1.16 -27.07
N SER A 45 15.36 1.14 -27.16
CA SER A 45 16.08 -0.11 -27.41
C SER A 45 15.92 -1.09 -26.23
N PRO A 46 15.93 -2.42 -26.48
CA PRO A 46 15.92 -3.41 -25.41
C PRO A 46 17.02 -3.21 -24.37
N GLU A 47 18.21 -2.79 -24.82
CA GLU A 47 19.35 -2.49 -23.94
C GLU A 47 19.05 -1.29 -23.03
N SER A 48 18.52 -0.19 -23.57
CA SER A 48 18.16 0.99 -22.78
C SER A 48 17.05 0.69 -21.77
N MET A 49 16.06 -0.13 -22.13
CA MET A 49 15.03 -0.59 -21.18
C MET A 49 15.64 -1.44 -20.06
N PHE A 50 16.53 -2.37 -20.39
CA PHE A 50 17.21 -3.19 -19.39
C PHE A 50 17.98 -2.33 -18.38
N TRP A 51 18.73 -1.34 -18.85
CA TRP A 51 19.47 -0.42 -17.99
C TRP A 51 18.53 0.39 -17.09
N ALA A 52 17.44 0.93 -17.64
CA ALA A 52 16.47 1.72 -16.87
C ALA A 52 15.81 0.88 -15.75
N HIS A 53 15.38 -0.36 -16.05
CA HIS A 53 14.81 -1.22 -15.02
C HIS A 53 15.83 -1.64 -13.96
N SER A 54 17.06 -1.94 -14.38
CA SER A 54 18.15 -2.29 -13.46
C SER A 54 18.51 -1.13 -12.53
N SER A 55 18.57 0.10 -13.06
CA SER A 55 18.84 1.30 -12.25
C SER A 55 17.72 1.59 -11.26
N ASN A 56 16.45 1.36 -11.64
CA ASN A 56 15.32 1.53 -10.73
C ASN A 56 15.37 0.53 -9.56
N LEU A 57 15.68 -0.74 -9.84
CA LEU A 57 15.86 -1.77 -8.81
C LEU A 57 17.04 -1.46 -7.89
N GLN A 58 18.15 -0.99 -8.47
CA GLN A 58 19.32 -0.55 -7.70
C GLN A 58 18.97 0.62 -6.78
N ALA A 59 18.35 1.68 -7.32
CA ALA A 59 17.93 2.85 -6.54
C ALA A 59 16.96 2.47 -5.42
N TRP A 60 15.98 1.59 -5.71
CA TRP A 60 15.06 1.08 -4.70
C TRP A 60 15.79 0.39 -3.55
N ASN A 61 16.79 -0.46 -3.83
CA ASN A 61 17.59 -1.10 -2.80
C ASN A 61 18.47 -0.10 -2.02
N GLU A 62 19.14 0.82 -2.72
CA GLU A 62 20.02 1.83 -2.13
C GLU A 62 19.28 2.82 -1.23
N LEU A 63 18.06 3.20 -1.61
CA LEU A 63 17.15 4.04 -0.81
C LEU A 63 16.40 3.26 0.26
N GLY A 64 16.76 2.00 0.47
CA GLY A 64 16.24 1.19 1.55
C GLY A 64 14.80 0.74 1.40
N TYR A 65 14.49 0.30 0.18
CA TYR A 65 13.21 -0.26 -0.22
C TYR A 65 12.06 0.74 -0.19
N ASP A 66 12.36 2.03 -0.35
CA ASP A 66 11.36 3.09 -0.44
C ASP A 66 10.30 2.76 -1.51
N SER A 67 9.07 2.56 -1.05
CA SER A 67 7.94 2.10 -1.85
C SER A 67 7.55 3.07 -2.96
N ARG A 68 8.04 4.32 -2.92
CA ARG A 68 7.79 5.35 -3.94
C ARG A 68 8.62 5.17 -5.20
N ILE A 69 9.72 4.43 -5.13
CA ILE A 69 10.74 4.31 -6.19
C ILE A 69 10.34 3.29 -7.27
N LEU A 70 9.56 2.28 -6.90
CA LEU A 70 8.99 1.31 -7.83
C LEU A 70 7.47 1.34 -7.69
N HIS A 71 6.76 1.08 -8.77
CA HIS A 71 5.31 0.87 -8.72
C HIS A 71 4.96 -0.19 -7.67
N SER A 72 3.92 0.06 -6.87
CA SER A 72 3.36 -0.85 -5.85
C SER A 72 3.20 -2.30 -6.29
N ASN A 73 2.80 -2.54 -7.54
CA ASN A 73 2.65 -3.87 -8.14
C ASN A 73 3.96 -4.67 -8.22
N LEU A 74 5.12 -4.02 -8.09
CA LEU A 74 6.43 -4.65 -8.04
C LEU A 74 7.10 -4.50 -6.67
N SER A 75 7.08 -3.30 -6.06
CA SER A 75 7.74 -3.07 -4.76
C SER A 75 7.14 -3.95 -3.67
N PHE A 76 5.81 -4.07 -3.61
CA PHE A 76 5.15 -4.80 -2.54
C PHE A 76 5.40 -6.33 -2.60
N PRO A 77 5.27 -7.01 -3.76
CA PRO A 77 5.68 -8.41 -3.88
C PRO A 77 7.17 -8.66 -3.63
N LEU A 78 8.05 -7.75 -4.07
CA LEU A 78 9.50 -7.87 -3.82
C LEU A 78 9.82 -7.75 -2.33
N LEU A 79 9.25 -6.76 -1.63
CA LEU A 79 9.37 -6.62 -0.18
C LEU A 79 8.95 -7.91 0.51
N LYS A 80 7.76 -8.44 0.17
CA LYS A 80 7.28 -9.68 0.76
C LYS A 80 8.28 -10.83 0.53
N LYS A 81 8.83 -10.98 -0.67
CA LYS A 81 9.82 -12.03 -0.96
C LYS A 81 11.11 -11.85 -0.16
N LEU A 82 11.56 -10.63 0.07
CA LEU A 82 12.71 -10.35 0.93
C LEU A 82 12.42 -10.69 2.41
N VAL A 83 11.21 -10.42 2.88
CA VAL A 83 10.74 -10.86 4.22
C VAL A 83 10.73 -12.39 4.32
N ASP A 84 10.18 -13.07 3.31
CA ASP A 84 10.09 -14.53 3.26
C ASP A 84 11.48 -15.20 3.33
N VAL A 85 12.54 -14.55 2.80
CA VAL A 85 13.94 -15.04 2.88
C VAL A 85 14.72 -14.51 4.09
N GLY A 86 14.08 -13.72 4.96
CA GLY A 86 14.64 -13.29 6.24
C GLY A 86 15.43 -11.98 6.24
N ASP A 87 15.21 -11.09 5.27
CA ASP A 87 15.83 -9.75 5.28
C ASP A 87 15.20 -8.87 6.38
N PRO A 88 15.95 -8.46 7.42
CA PRO A 88 15.42 -7.69 8.54
C PRO A 88 15.05 -6.25 8.16
N LYS A 89 15.73 -5.67 7.18
CA LYS A 89 15.44 -4.31 6.70
C LYS A 89 14.15 -4.34 5.88
N ALA A 90 13.98 -5.33 5.00
CA ALA A 90 12.74 -5.51 4.27
C ALA A 90 11.56 -5.79 5.21
N LYS A 91 11.76 -6.58 6.28
CA LYS A 91 10.70 -6.83 7.29
C LYS A 91 10.19 -5.54 7.90
N LYS A 92 11.09 -4.66 8.33
CA LYS A 92 10.70 -3.37 8.90
C LYS A 92 9.89 -2.53 7.91
N VAL A 93 10.40 -2.37 6.69
CA VAL A 93 9.73 -1.56 5.65
C VAL A 93 8.37 -2.16 5.26
N PHE A 94 8.29 -3.49 5.16
CA PHE A 94 7.06 -4.19 4.83
C PHE A 94 5.98 -4.01 5.90
N ASN A 95 6.33 -4.11 7.18
CA ASN A 95 5.42 -3.86 8.30
C ASN A 95 4.88 -2.41 8.27
N GLU A 96 5.76 -1.44 8.04
CA GLU A 96 5.39 -0.01 7.90
C GLU A 96 4.43 0.21 6.71
N GLU A 97 4.68 -0.46 5.59
CA GLU A 97 3.87 -0.38 4.38
C GLU A 97 2.48 -1.04 4.53
N ILE A 98 2.37 -2.13 5.29
CA ILE A 98 1.08 -2.72 5.69
C ILE A 98 0.32 -1.74 6.58
N ALA A 99 0.98 -1.23 7.62
CA ALA A 99 0.39 -0.29 8.57
C ALA A 99 -0.15 0.96 7.86
N LYS A 100 0.66 1.56 6.99
CA LYS A 100 0.28 2.74 6.20
C LYS A 100 -0.97 2.48 5.36
N ARG A 101 -1.01 1.39 4.59
CA ARG A 101 -2.18 1.06 3.73
C ARG A 101 -3.45 0.83 4.53
N ILE A 102 -3.36 0.22 5.71
CA ILE A 102 -4.52 0.03 6.59
C ILE A 102 -5.01 1.39 7.11
N LEU A 103 -4.09 2.28 7.51
CA LEU A 103 -4.39 3.63 8.01
C LEU A 103 -4.85 4.62 6.94
N ASP A 104 -4.50 4.38 5.67
CA ASP A 104 -5.00 5.17 4.52
C ASP A 104 -6.48 4.85 4.22
N ARG A 105 -7.04 3.78 4.81
CA ARG A 105 -8.47 3.41 4.83
C ARG A 105 -9.09 3.17 3.44
N TYR A 106 -8.32 2.90 2.40
CA TYR A 106 -8.89 2.53 1.11
C TYR A 106 -9.49 1.11 1.17
N PRO A 107 -10.83 0.94 1.22
CA PRO A 107 -11.45 -0.30 1.68
C PRO A 107 -11.08 -1.56 0.89
N PRO A 108 -10.99 -1.53 -0.45
CA PRO A 108 -10.56 -2.70 -1.22
C PRO A 108 -9.18 -3.20 -0.81
N VAL A 109 -8.22 -2.30 -0.58
CA VAL A 109 -6.86 -2.64 -0.17
C VAL A 109 -6.83 -3.10 1.28
N THR A 110 -7.50 -2.39 2.19
CA THR A 110 -7.53 -2.78 3.60
C THR A 110 -8.18 -4.14 3.77
N ILE A 111 -9.34 -4.39 3.15
CA ILE A 111 -10.01 -5.70 3.21
C ILE A 111 -9.11 -6.81 2.65
N TYR A 112 -8.41 -6.54 1.54
CA TYR A 112 -7.47 -7.51 0.97
C TYR A 112 -6.35 -7.86 1.96
N LEU A 113 -5.69 -6.85 2.55
CA LEU A 113 -4.60 -7.08 3.51
C LEU A 113 -5.07 -7.87 4.73
N LEU A 114 -6.26 -7.55 5.25
CA LEU A 114 -6.84 -8.23 6.40
C LEU A 114 -7.18 -9.70 6.08
N LYS A 115 -7.82 -9.97 4.93
CA LYS A 115 -8.25 -11.32 4.53
C LYS A 115 -7.10 -12.26 4.21
N GLU A 116 -6.03 -11.73 3.61
CA GLU A 116 -4.85 -12.51 3.25
C GLU A 116 -3.86 -12.69 4.41
N GLY A 117 -4.24 -12.29 5.64
CA GLY A 117 -3.45 -12.51 6.84
C GLY A 117 -2.21 -11.63 6.95
N TYR A 118 -2.19 -10.43 6.34
CA TYR A 118 -1.02 -9.55 6.43
C TYR A 118 -0.78 -9.00 7.85
N LEU A 119 -1.77 -9.10 8.75
CA LEU A 119 -1.56 -8.79 10.17
C LEU A 119 -0.58 -9.77 10.85
N ASP A 120 -0.42 -10.99 10.34
CA ASP A 120 0.51 -11.98 10.92
C ASP A 120 1.99 -11.57 10.79
N TYR A 121 2.30 -10.55 9.97
CA TYR A 121 3.64 -9.97 9.87
C TYR A 121 3.92 -8.93 10.97
N LEU A 122 2.88 -8.44 11.63
CA LEU A 122 2.95 -7.41 12.67
C LEU A 122 3.02 -8.05 14.06
N SER A 123 3.72 -7.40 14.96
CA SER A 123 3.69 -7.71 16.39
C SER A 123 2.38 -7.29 17.04
N GLU A 124 2.06 -7.89 18.18
CA GLU A 124 0.89 -7.51 19.00
C GLU A 124 0.83 -6.00 19.23
N SER A 125 1.93 -5.39 19.67
CA SER A 125 2.01 -3.94 19.89
C SER A 125 1.77 -3.09 18.63
N GLU A 126 2.18 -3.56 17.46
CA GLU A 126 1.92 -2.85 16.19
C GLU A 126 0.43 -2.94 15.82
N ILE A 127 -0.20 -4.09 16.05
CA ILE A 127 -1.62 -4.31 15.82
C ILE A 127 -2.47 -3.47 16.78
N GLU A 128 -2.13 -3.44 18.08
CA GLU A 128 -2.76 -2.58 19.07
C GLU A 128 -2.70 -1.10 18.66
N TYR A 129 -1.51 -0.63 18.25
CA TYR A 129 -1.32 0.73 17.77
C TYR A 129 -2.19 1.04 16.54
N LEU A 130 -2.27 0.11 15.58
CA LEU A 130 -3.12 0.27 14.38
C LEU A 130 -4.59 0.43 14.73
N PHE A 131 -5.14 -0.47 15.54
CA PHE A 131 -6.54 -0.40 15.93
C PHE A 131 -6.84 0.85 16.77
N HIS A 132 -5.90 1.28 17.63
CA HIS A 132 -6.04 2.52 18.37
C HIS A 132 -6.13 3.72 17.43
N LYS A 133 -5.23 3.81 16.45
CA LYS A 133 -5.24 4.89 15.44
C LYS A 133 -6.51 4.90 14.60
N LEU A 134 -6.99 3.74 14.16
CA LEU A 134 -8.26 3.63 13.44
C LEU A 134 -9.43 4.12 14.30
N SER A 135 -9.44 3.79 15.60
CA SER A 135 -10.49 4.21 16.53
C SER A 135 -10.53 5.73 16.76
N GLU A 136 -9.36 6.39 16.77
CA GLU A 136 -9.24 7.86 16.86
C GLU A 136 -9.80 8.55 15.61
N GLN A 137 -9.54 7.98 14.42
CA GLN A 137 -9.86 8.60 13.14
C GLN A 137 -11.33 8.48 12.72
N ILE A 138 -12.11 7.58 13.32
CA ILE A 138 -13.54 7.37 13.02
C ILE A 138 -14.43 8.55 13.47
N MET A 139 -13.88 9.54 14.15
CA MET A 139 -14.58 10.80 14.48
C MET A 139 -14.93 11.68 13.26
N ILE A 140 -14.45 11.37 12.05
CA ILE A 140 -14.73 12.14 10.83
C ILE A 140 -15.58 11.29 9.86
N PRO A 141 -16.86 11.65 9.63
CA PRO A 141 -17.74 10.91 8.75
C PRO A 141 -17.38 11.24 7.30
N ASP A 142 -16.62 10.37 6.65
CA ASP A 142 -16.71 10.24 5.21
C ASP A 142 -17.48 8.95 4.90
N SER A 143 -18.79 9.12 4.65
CA SER A 143 -19.76 8.03 4.49
C SER A 143 -19.51 7.15 3.27
N GLU A 144 -18.65 7.59 2.34
CA GLU A 144 -18.31 6.81 1.13
C GLU A 144 -17.27 5.71 1.39
N LEU A 145 -16.54 5.75 2.53
CA LEU A 145 -15.42 4.86 2.79
C LEU A 145 -15.74 3.65 3.70
N LEU A 146 -16.88 3.66 4.38
CA LEU A 146 -17.23 2.65 5.37
C LEU A 146 -18.37 1.81 4.81
N ASP A 147 -18.09 0.57 4.43
CA ASP A 147 -19.11 -0.39 3.99
C ASP A 147 -19.30 -1.53 5.01
N GLU A 148 -20.43 -2.23 4.90
CA GLU A 148 -20.76 -3.36 5.79
C GLU A 148 -19.73 -4.49 5.70
N LYS A 149 -19.06 -4.63 4.56
CA LYS A 149 -18.02 -5.65 4.33
C LYS A 149 -16.77 -5.37 5.17
N PHE A 150 -16.33 -4.12 5.26
CA PHE A 150 -15.22 -3.71 6.11
C PHE A 150 -15.55 -3.92 7.58
N ALA A 151 -16.75 -3.50 8.02
CA ALA A 151 -17.20 -3.71 9.39
C ALA A 151 -17.19 -5.22 9.76
N ASN A 152 -17.78 -6.08 8.94
CA ASN A 152 -17.78 -7.52 9.20
C ASN A 152 -16.37 -8.13 9.25
N THR A 153 -15.45 -7.64 8.39
CA THR A 153 -14.05 -8.07 8.41
C THR A 153 -13.36 -7.73 9.74
N LEU A 154 -13.68 -6.57 10.33
CA LEU A 154 -13.18 -6.19 11.66
C LEU A 154 -13.73 -7.07 12.78
N LEU A 155 -14.99 -7.50 12.69
CA LEU A 155 -15.58 -8.44 13.64
C LEU A 155 -14.90 -9.81 13.57
N GLU A 156 -14.68 -10.34 12.36
CA GLU A 156 -13.96 -11.60 12.14
C GLU A 156 -12.56 -11.55 12.77
N ILE A 157 -11.83 -10.47 12.50
CA ILE A 157 -10.49 -10.27 13.05
C ILE A 157 -10.55 -10.14 14.57
N GLY A 158 -11.37 -9.24 15.10
CA GLY A 158 -11.48 -9.06 16.55
C GLY A 158 -11.79 -10.37 17.27
N THR A 159 -12.71 -11.17 16.73
CA THR A 159 -13.05 -12.49 17.27
C THR A 159 -11.85 -13.45 17.24
N SER A 160 -11.12 -13.51 16.12
CA SER A 160 -9.92 -14.36 16.01
C SER A 160 -8.77 -13.92 16.93
N PHE A 161 -8.68 -12.63 17.25
CA PHE A 161 -7.66 -12.10 18.13
C PHE A 161 -8.01 -12.29 19.60
N LEU A 162 -9.29 -12.41 19.99
CA LEU A 162 -9.67 -12.63 21.41
C LEU A 162 -8.96 -13.82 22.06
N GLU A 163 -8.62 -14.86 21.30
CA GLU A 163 -7.90 -16.05 21.79
C GLU A 163 -6.39 -15.84 21.93
N LYS A 164 -5.83 -14.89 21.17
CA LYS A 164 -4.38 -14.62 21.08
C LYS A 164 -3.97 -13.40 21.92
N ASP A 165 -4.74 -12.33 21.79
CA ASP A 165 -4.56 -11.04 22.44
C ASP A 165 -5.94 -10.44 22.75
N LEU A 166 -6.28 -10.48 24.03
CA LEU A 166 -7.57 -10.03 24.53
C LEU A 166 -7.78 -8.51 24.32
N TYR A 167 -6.73 -7.69 24.37
CA TYR A 167 -6.88 -6.24 24.25
C TYR A 167 -7.11 -5.84 22.79
N ALA A 168 -6.24 -6.31 21.88
CA ALA A 168 -6.40 -6.06 20.44
C ALA A 168 -7.74 -6.59 19.92
N GLY A 169 -8.15 -7.79 20.37
CA GLY A 169 -9.44 -8.39 20.02
C GLY A 169 -10.63 -7.51 20.44
N HIS A 170 -10.65 -7.03 21.68
CA HIS A 170 -11.69 -6.12 22.14
C HIS A 170 -11.70 -4.78 21.39
N LEU A 171 -10.53 -4.23 21.07
CA LEU A 171 -10.42 -2.96 20.36
C LEU A 171 -10.97 -3.05 18.92
N ALA A 172 -10.69 -4.15 18.22
CA ALA A 172 -11.26 -4.40 16.90
C ALA A 172 -12.80 -4.60 16.94
N ILE A 173 -13.31 -5.27 17.98
CA ILE A 173 -14.76 -5.42 18.19
C ILE A 173 -15.42 -4.07 18.52
N ASP A 174 -14.80 -3.23 19.34
CA ASP A 174 -15.27 -1.87 19.62
C ASP A 174 -15.30 -1.04 18.33
N LEU A 175 -14.25 -1.15 17.50
CA LEU A 175 -14.18 -0.50 16.19
C LEU A 175 -15.34 -0.93 15.29
N TYR A 176 -15.59 -2.24 15.20
CA TYR A 176 -16.73 -2.79 14.48
C TYR A 176 -18.07 -2.21 14.97
N ASN A 177 -18.30 -2.19 16.29
CA ASN A 177 -19.55 -1.68 16.87
C ASN A 177 -19.76 -0.20 16.55
N ARG A 178 -18.70 0.62 16.61
CA ARG A 178 -18.75 2.04 16.23
C ARG A 178 -19.11 2.21 14.76
N LEU A 179 -18.47 1.46 13.87
CA LEU A 179 -18.74 1.49 12.44
C LEU A 179 -20.16 1.04 12.11
N ARG A 180 -20.64 -0.06 12.73
CA ARG A 180 -21.99 -0.56 12.52
C ARG A 180 -23.06 0.45 12.94
N ASN A 181 -22.81 1.18 14.03
CA ASN A 181 -23.71 2.25 14.47
C ASN A 181 -23.74 3.44 13.51
N LEU A 182 -22.64 3.72 12.78
CA LEU A 182 -22.62 4.76 11.74
C LEU A 182 -23.38 4.32 10.48
N LEU A 183 -23.25 3.06 10.07
CA LEU A 183 -23.94 2.48 8.90
C LEU A 183 -25.46 2.41 9.05
N ASN A 184 -25.97 2.37 10.28
CA ASN A 184 -27.39 2.21 10.57
C ASN A 184 -28.10 3.55 10.89
N LYS A 185 -27.43 4.69 10.74
CA LYS A 185 -28.00 6.05 10.88
C LYS A 185 -28.34 6.64 9.51
#